data_AF-A0A9E5ZMB3-F1
#
_entry.id   AF-A0A9E5ZMB3-F1
#
_cell.length_a   1.000
_cell.length_b   1.000
_cell.length_c   1.000
_cell.angle_alpha   90.00
_cell.angle_beta   90.00
_cell.angle_gamma   90.00
#
_symmetry.space_group_name_H-M   'P 1'
#
loop_
_entity.id
_entity.type
_entity.pdbx_description
1 polymer ?
#
loop_
_entity_poly.entity_id
_entity_poly.type
_entity_poly.pdbx_seq_one_letter_code
_entity_poly.pdbx_strand_id
1 'polypeptide(L)'
;MKNNFSKSEQKAMKKVFGWGYAKTILKYFNKRGFLNADSVPYSEESIRAMFTKHTTNKLHVKEIEKLYKRLKVKQEKEKEERKELFKS
;
A
#
# COMPACT_ATOMS: atom_id res chain seq x y z
N MET A 1 -9.43 -19.53 -0.59
CA MET A 1 -8.57 -18.63 0.21
C MET A 1 -8.91 -17.18 -0.12
N LYS A 2 -9.19 -16.35 0.89
CA LYS A 2 -9.39 -14.91 0.72
C LYS A 2 -8.04 -14.27 0.38
N ASN A 3 -7.85 -13.80 -0.85
CA ASN A 3 -6.64 -13.06 -1.24
C ASN A 3 -6.91 -11.55 -1.11
N ASN A 4 -7.38 -11.10 0.06
CA ASN A 4 -7.61 -9.69 0.32
C ASN A 4 -7.26 -9.32 1.76
N PHE A 5 -7.11 -8.01 1.98
CA PHE A 5 -6.88 -7.44 3.30
C PHE A 5 -8.17 -7.47 4.11
N SER A 6 -8.09 -7.91 5.36
CA SER A 6 -9.14 -7.73 6.36
C SER A 6 -9.44 -6.24 6.58
N LYS A 7 -10.62 -5.91 7.14
CA LYS A 7 -10.96 -4.51 7.47
C LYS A 7 -9.91 -3.85 8.37
N SER A 8 -9.34 -4.62 9.31
CA SER A 8 -8.29 -4.17 10.22
C SER A 8 -6.99 -3.85 9.47
N GLU A 9 -6.55 -4.73 8.57
CA GLU A 9 -5.38 -4.49 7.73
C GLU A 9 -5.58 -3.30 6.80
N GLN A 10 -6.75 -3.19 6.16
CA GLN A 10 -7.10 -2.04 5.32
C GLN A 10 -6.99 -0.73 6.10
N LYS A 11 -7.49 -0.70 7.35
CA LYS A 11 -7.42 0.48 8.23
C LYS A 11 -5.98 0.81 8.61
N ALA A 12 -5.17 -0.19 8.98
CA ALA A 12 -3.76 0.00 9.32
C ALA A 12 -2.94 0.51 8.13
N MET A 13 -3.17 -0.07 6.95
CA MET A 13 -2.52 0.33 5.71
C MET A 13 -2.93 1.75 5.28
N LYS A 14 -4.22 2.11 5.34
CA LYS A 14 -4.68 3.47 5.04
C LYS A 14 -4.04 4.54 5.94
N LYS A 15 -3.78 4.22 7.22
CA LYS A 15 -3.07 5.13 8.13
C LYS A 15 -1.63 5.40 7.66
N VAL A 16 -0.94 4.38 7.18
CA VAL A 16 0.45 4.51 6.70
C VAL A 16 0.50 5.15 5.31
N PHE A 17 -0.39 4.74 4.40
CA PHE A 17 -0.42 5.25 3.03
C PHE A 17 -1.00 6.68 2.90
N GLY A 18 -1.81 7.11 3.88
CA GLY A 18 -2.47 8.42 3.89
C GLY A 18 -3.72 8.49 3.02
N TRP A 19 -4.28 9.70 2.90
CA TRP A 19 -5.54 9.98 2.19
C TRP A 19 -5.46 9.57 0.70
N GLY A 20 -4.28 9.70 0.09
CA GLY A 20 -3.98 9.30 -1.28
C GLY A 20 -3.57 7.84 -1.47
N TYR A 21 -3.97 6.91 -0.60
CA TYR A 21 -3.45 5.53 -0.61
C TYR A 21 -3.50 4.83 -1.99
N ALA A 22 -4.58 5.02 -2.75
CA ALA A 22 -4.70 4.45 -4.08
C ALA A 22 -3.64 5.02 -5.05
N LYS A 23 -3.39 6.33 -5.01
CA LYS A 23 -2.32 6.99 -5.75
C LYS A 23 -0.94 6.50 -5.34
N THR A 24 -0.72 6.30 -4.03
CA THR A 24 0.56 5.79 -3.50
C THR A 24 0.85 4.38 -4.02
N ILE A 25 -0.14 3.49 -3.98
CA ILE A 25 -0.01 2.13 -4.50
C ILE A 25 0.16 2.16 -6.03
N LEU A 26 -0.63 2.95 -6.75
CA LEU A 26 -0.53 3.07 -8.20
C LEU A 26 0.86 3.55 -8.64
N LYS A 27 1.40 4.59 -7.99
CA LYS A 27 2.76 5.08 -8.25
C LYS A 27 3.81 4.00 -8.02
N TYR A 28 3.64 3.18 -6.98
CA TYR A 28 4.52 2.04 -6.71
C TYR A 28 4.42 0.97 -7.79
N PHE A 29 3.21 0.60 -8.21
CA PHE A 29 2.97 -0.38 -9.27
C PHE A 29 3.56 0.07 -10.61
N ASN A 30 3.29 1.32 -11.01
CA ASN A 30 3.85 1.88 -12.25
C ASN A 30 5.38 1.90 -12.23
N LYS A 31 5.99 2.31 -11.10
CA LYS A 31 7.46 2.31 -10.94
C LYS A 31 8.06 0.91 -11.05
N ARG A 32 7.30 -0.13 -10.70
CA ARG A 32 7.74 -1.53 -10.68
C ARG A 32 7.30 -2.30 -11.94
N GLY A 33 6.59 -1.67 -12.86
CA GLY A 33 6.10 -2.29 -14.09
C GLY A 33 4.96 -3.29 -13.88
N PHE A 34 4.15 -3.13 -12.82
CA PHE A 34 2.98 -3.99 -12.62
C PHE A 34 1.84 -3.58 -13.56
N LEU A 35 1.43 -4.51 -14.40
CA LEU A 35 0.34 -4.38 -15.36
C LEU A 35 -0.81 -5.30 -14.97
N ASN A 36 -2.01 -4.98 -15.44
CA ASN A 36 -3.20 -5.82 -15.26
C ASN A 36 -3.21 -7.00 -16.26
N ALA A 37 -4.30 -7.78 -16.26
CA ALA A 37 -4.44 -8.95 -17.13
C ALA A 37 -4.42 -8.60 -18.62
N ASP A 38 -4.83 -7.37 -18.98
CA ASP A 38 -4.84 -6.86 -20.35
C ASP A 38 -3.51 -6.20 -20.74
N SER A 39 -2.46 -6.38 -19.92
CA SER A 39 -1.14 -5.75 -20.09
C SER A 39 -1.17 -4.21 -20.10
N VAL A 40 -2.16 -3.61 -19.44
CA VAL A 40 -2.25 -2.15 -19.26
C VAL A 40 -1.97 -1.74 -17.81
N PRO A 41 -1.48 -0.50 -17.57
CA PRO A 41 -1.33 0.04 -16.23
C PRO A 41 -2.66 0.07 -15.48
N TYR A 42 -2.60 -0.12 -14.17
CA TYR A 42 -3.79 -0.03 -13.32
C TYR A 42 -4.34 1.40 -13.26
N SER A 43 -5.67 1.53 -13.12
CA SER A 43 -6.31 2.79 -12.72
C SER A 43 -6.41 2.92 -11.19
N GLU A 44 -6.66 4.13 -10.69
CA GLU A 44 -6.95 4.31 -9.26
C GLU A 44 -8.19 3.54 -8.80
N GLU A 45 -9.27 3.47 -9.59
CA GLU A 45 -10.43 2.64 -9.22
C GLU A 45 -10.06 1.17 -9.13
N SER A 46 -9.23 0.69 -10.06
CA SER A 46 -8.77 -0.69 -10.08
C SER A 46 -7.96 -1.02 -8.83
N ILE A 47 -7.09 -0.10 -8.38
CA ILE A 47 -6.35 -0.24 -7.12
C ILE A 47 -7.31 -0.24 -5.92
N ARG A 48 -8.29 0.67 -5.87
CA ARG A 48 -9.30 0.69 -4.79
C ARG A 48 -10.09 -0.61 -4.75
N ALA A 49 -10.49 -1.13 -5.91
CA ALA A 49 -11.19 -2.41 -6.03
C ALA A 49 -10.31 -3.57 -5.54
N MET A 50 -9.04 -3.61 -5.95
CA MET A 50 -8.09 -4.64 -5.50
C MET A 50 -7.85 -4.60 -3.98
N PHE A 51 -7.79 -3.39 -3.41
CA PHE A 51 -7.55 -3.17 -1.99
C PHE A 51 -8.75 -3.51 -1.11
N THR A 52 -9.97 -3.31 -1.62
CA THR A 52 -11.23 -3.44 -0.85
C THR A 52 -11.99 -4.73 -1.14
N LYS A 53 -11.98 -5.20 -2.39
CA LYS A 53 -12.70 -6.39 -2.85
C LYS A 53 -11.78 -7.61 -2.89
N HIS A 54 -12.36 -8.79 -3.05
CA HIS A 54 -11.61 -10.00 -3.33
C HIS A 54 -10.96 -9.88 -4.71
N THR A 55 -9.63 -9.96 -4.76
CA THR A 55 -8.87 -10.12 -6.02
C THR A 55 -8.38 -11.56 -6.13
N THR A 56 -8.25 -12.08 -7.34
CA THR A 56 -7.55 -13.34 -7.60
C THR A 56 -6.03 -13.16 -7.65
N ASN A 57 -5.56 -11.91 -7.75
CA ASN A 57 -4.16 -11.61 -8.03
C ASN A 57 -3.30 -11.53 -6.76
N LYS A 58 -2.92 -12.71 -6.23
CA LYS A 58 -2.09 -12.87 -5.02
C LYS A 58 -0.77 -12.10 -5.07
N LEU A 59 -0.15 -12.00 -6.24
CA LEU A 59 1.14 -11.33 -6.40
C LEU A 59 1.03 -9.84 -6.06
N HIS A 60 -0.02 -9.19 -6.56
CA HIS A 60 -0.22 -7.75 -6.37
C HIS A 60 -0.56 -7.41 -4.92
N VAL A 61 -1.32 -8.28 -4.24
CA VAL A 61 -1.60 -8.17 -2.80
C VAL A 61 -0.31 -8.22 -1.98
N LYS A 62 0.59 -9.18 -2.26
CA LYS A 62 1.90 -9.29 -1.59
C LYS A 62 2.75 -8.02 -1.79
N GLU A 63 2.71 -7.44 -2.98
CA GLU A 63 3.48 -6.23 -3.27
C GLU A 63 2.91 -4.98 -2.56
N ILE A 64 1.60 -4.89 -2.39
CA ILE A 64 0.97 -3.85 -1.54
C ILE A 64 1.40 -4.04 -0.07
N GLU A 65 1.43 -5.28 0.42
CA GLU A 65 1.90 -5.58 1.78
C GLU A 65 3.37 -5.21 1.98
N LYS A 66 4.21 -5.48 0.98
CA LYS A 66 5.63 -5.09 0.98
C LYS A 66 5.80 -3.58 1.02
N LEU A 67 5.02 -2.84 0.22
CA LEU A 67 4.99 -1.37 0.26
C LEU A 67 4.59 -0.85 1.64
N TYR A 68 3.56 -1.44 2.26
CA TYR A 68 3.12 -1.09 3.60
C TYR A 68 4.24 -1.27 4.64
N LYS A 69 4.87 -2.44 4.69
CA LYS A 69 5.97 -2.71 5.64
C LYS A 69 7.10 -1.71 5.48
N ARG A 70 7.48 -1.40 4.24
CA ARG A 70 8.53 -0.41 3.95
C ARG A 70 8.17 0.98 4.46
N LEU A 71 6.96 1.46 4.19
CA LEU A 71 6.53 2.80 4.60
C LEU A 71 6.33 2.89 6.10
N LYS A 72 5.85 1.82 6.75
CA LYS A 72 5.70 1.76 8.21
C LYS A 72 7.05 1.91 8.91
N VAL A 73 8.06 1.15 8.50
CA VAL A 73 9.41 1.25 9.06
C VAL A 73 9.98 2.66 8.88
N LYS A 74 9.75 3.30 7.72
CA LYS A 74 10.19 4.67 7.47
C LYS A 74 9.52 5.67 8.43
N GLN A 75 8.21 5.56 8.61
CA GLN A 75 7.46 6.42 9.54
C GLN A 75 7.87 6.22 11.01
N GLU A 76 8.19 4.99 11.40
CA GLU A 76 8.69 4.68 12.75
C GLU A 76 10.04 5.36 13.01
N LYS A 77 10.99 5.26 12.05
CA LYS A 77 12.28 5.97 12.13
C LYS A 77 12.12 7.48 12.19
N GLU A 78 11.31 8.06 11.31
CA GLU A 78 11.04 9.52 11.30
C GLU A 78 10.35 10.00 12.60
N LYS A 79 9.68 9.10 13.33
CA LYS A 79 9.05 9.41 14.61
C LYS A 79 10.07 9.36 15.75
N GLU A 80 11.01 8.42 15.71
CA GLU A 80 12.13 8.33 16.66
C GLU A 80 13.05 9.54 16.52
N GLU A 81 13.49 9.86 15.31
CA GLU A 81 14.32 11.05 15.02
C GLU A 81 13.66 12.34 15.52
N ARG A 82 12.35 12.51 15.31
CA ARG A 82 11.61 13.67 15.85
C ARG A 82 11.59 13.70 17.37
N LYS A 83 11.43 12.56 18.05
CA LYS A 83 11.45 12.52 19.51
C LYS A 83 12.80 12.94 20.08
N GLU A 84 13.89 12.62 19.40
CA GLU A 84 15.23 13.03 19.81
C GLU A 84 15.41 14.55 19.67
N LEU A 85 14.91 15.14 18.58
CA LEU A 85 14.96 16.58 18.35
C LEU A 85 14.18 17.42 19.39
N PHE A 86 13.07 16.91 19.92
CA PHE A 86 12.26 17.61 20.93
C PHE A 86 12.60 17.24 22.38
N LYS A 87 13.61 16.39 22.60
CA LYS A 87 14.16 16.06 23.93
C LYS A 87 15.41 16.88 24.29
N SER A 88 15.95 17.63 23.33
CA SER A 88 17.00 18.64 23.54
C SER A 88 16.37 20.01 23.79
#